data_AF-A0A1F8E0M7-F1
#
_entry.id   AF-A0A1F8E0M7-F1
#
_cell.length_a   1.000
_cell.length_b   1.000
_cell.length_c   1.000
_cell.angle_alpha   90.00
_cell.angle_beta   90.00
_cell.angle_gamma   90.00
#
_symmetry.space_group_name_H-M   'P 1'
#
loop_
_entity.id
_entity.type
_entity.pdbx_description
1 polymer ?
#
loop_
_entity_poly.entity_id
_entity_poly.type
_entity_poly.pdbx_seq_one_letter_code
_entity_poly.pdbx_strand_id
1 'polypeptide(L)'
;MNASTASTDPQSTAKKLTAPLAQQFELALAKRSKEKVKPALPDLDAIKVAVVSDDDIEKQVEEARGRSAYAQKAAQKIIMIRARVTQINLVKERGGMLTSGDVAELKKLAAEEEKILGAGDEELQKSLKFALFIEEIRSASPTSENALAFLVRAVDIGRFREPTDAEKQAFRAADNKYPSGTLFYAKKAYLSVYTGGPQRALEAELRKFIGAVKKNDGKAERAEIEFILQNGEAELGDMRRGIVGVYALNLPHRETNGKVFRAGAALVSLEKKKIGKGGEMPIVKIVRGAGTLAWMNEHKGRWISLSSYCRYTSDKNLEGELLEFSNKFIRTLEAAVTALRRSRAA
;
A
#
# COMPACT_ATOMS: atom_id res chain seq x y z
N MET A 1 -7.32 -28.99 72.05
CA MET A 1 -8.07 -30.06 72.73
C MET A 1 -9.50 -29.59 72.94
N ASN A 2 -10.43 -30.34 72.35
CA ASN A 2 -11.81 -30.67 72.76
C ASN A 2 -12.70 -29.62 73.46
N ALA A 3 -13.70 -29.16 72.69
CA ALA A 3 -15.13 -29.48 72.82
C ALA A 3 -15.82 -29.63 74.19
N SER A 4 -17.11 -29.26 74.15
CA SER A 4 -18.26 -29.80 74.93
C SER A 4 -18.55 -29.09 76.26
N THR A 5 -19.76 -28.74 76.70
CA THR A 5 -21.16 -28.90 76.23
C THR A 5 -22.02 -28.01 77.16
N ALA A 6 -22.93 -27.21 76.62
CA ALA A 6 -24.39 -27.24 76.80
C ALA A 6 -24.94 -27.46 78.24
N SER A 7 -25.79 -26.52 78.72
CA SER A 7 -27.24 -26.75 78.88
C SER A 7 -27.95 -25.70 79.77
N THR A 8 -29.12 -25.27 79.28
CA THR A 8 -30.37 -24.86 80.00
C THR A 8 -30.49 -23.52 80.75
N ASP A 9 -31.15 -22.58 80.08
CA ASP A 9 -32.27 -21.68 80.48
C ASP A 9 -33.27 -22.24 81.54
N PRO A 10 -34.30 -21.52 82.09
CA PRO A 10 -34.90 -20.22 81.66
C PRO A 10 -35.41 -19.27 82.80
N GLN A 11 -36.09 -18.20 82.35
CA GLN A 11 -37.18 -17.40 82.98
C GLN A 11 -36.78 -16.01 83.51
N SER A 12 -37.14 -14.87 82.89
CA SER A 12 -38.43 -14.31 82.40
C SER A 12 -39.11 -13.39 83.43
N THR A 13 -39.27 -12.11 83.07
CA THR A 13 -40.50 -11.28 83.14
C THR A 13 -40.13 -9.79 82.93
N ALA A 14 -40.20 -9.25 81.71
CA ALA A 14 -41.36 -8.65 81.04
C ALA A 14 -41.88 -7.32 81.65
N LYS A 15 -41.57 -6.19 80.99
CA LYS A 15 -42.40 -4.96 80.96
C LYS A 15 -42.53 -4.49 79.50
N LYS A 16 -43.78 -4.26 79.07
CA LYS A 16 -44.21 -3.99 77.69
C LYS A 16 -43.87 -2.58 77.20
N LEU A 17 -43.66 -2.51 75.89
CA LEU A 17 -43.27 -1.39 75.04
C LEU A 17 -44.31 -0.26 74.92
N THR A 18 -43.83 0.98 74.83
CA THR A 18 -44.60 2.13 74.32
C THR A 18 -44.50 2.23 72.79
N ALA A 19 -45.67 2.41 72.17
CA ALA A 19 -46.01 2.23 70.76
C ALA A 19 -45.34 3.10 69.65
N PRO A 20 -44.57 4.18 69.89
CA PRO A 20 -43.94 4.93 68.78
C PRO A 20 -42.67 4.28 68.22
N LEU A 21 -41.94 3.50 69.05
CA LEU A 21 -40.72 2.80 68.62
C LEU A 21 -41.02 1.56 67.79
N ALA A 22 -42.14 0.88 68.06
CA ALA A 22 -42.56 -0.32 67.33
C ALA A 22 -42.97 0.01 65.88
N GLN A 23 -43.69 1.13 65.67
CA GLN A 23 -44.05 1.58 64.33
C GLN A 23 -42.85 2.12 63.54
N GLN A 24 -41.86 2.75 64.20
CA GLN A 24 -40.61 3.15 63.55
C GLN A 24 -39.69 1.95 63.25
N PHE A 25 -39.69 0.91 64.09
CA PHE A 25 -39.01 -0.35 63.80
C PHE A 25 -39.69 -1.12 62.66
N GLU A 26 -41.01 -1.19 62.61
CA GLU A 26 -41.74 -1.83 61.51
C GLU A 26 -41.58 -1.07 60.19
N LEU A 27 -41.56 0.27 60.20
CA LEU A 27 -41.25 1.06 59.00
C LEU A 27 -39.78 0.96 58.57
N ALA A 28 -38.84 0.77 59.50
CA ALA A 28 -37.43 0.50 59.20
C ALA A 28 -37.19 -0.94 58.73
N LEU A 29 -37.94 -1.91 59.25
CA LEU A 29 -37.96 -3.32 58.82
C LEU A 29 -38.65 -3.47 57.45
N ALA A 30 -39.74 -2.74 57.20
CA ALA A 30 -40.44 -2.72 55.91
C ALA A 30 -39.66 -1.96 54.82
N LYS A 31 -38.81 -1.01 55.20
CA LYS A 31 -37.82 -0.37 54.29
C LYS A 31 -36.54 -1.19 54.10
N ARG A 32 -36.22 -2.14 55.00
CA ARG A 32 -35.19 -3.18 54.81
C ARG A 32 -35.71 -4.43 54.09
N SER A 33 -37.02 -4.69 54.08
CA SER A 33 -37.62 -5.83 53.36
C SER A 33 -38.00 -5.52 51.89
N LYS A 34 -37.72 -4.29 51.44
CA LYS A 34 -37.63 -3.92 50.01
C LYS A 34 -36.21 -3.49 49.65
N GLU A 35 -35.22 -4.08 50.32
CA GLU A 35 -33.88 -4.16 49.76
C GLU A 35 -34.02 -4.99 48.48
N LYS A 36 -33.95 -4.30 47.34
CA LYS A 36 -33.79 -4.93 46.02
C LYS A 36 -32.77 -6.03 46.23
N VAL A 37 -33.18 -7.29 46.09
CA VAL A 37 -32.27 -8.42 45.97
C VAL A 37 -31.27 -7.96 44.92
N LYS A 38 -30.08 -7.56 45.36
CA LYS A 38 -28.96 -7.40 44.44
C LYS A 38 -28.93 -8.76 43.75
N PRO A 39 -29.06 -8.83 42.40
CA PRO A 39 -28.99 -10.12 41.74
C PRO A 39 -27.74 -10.79 42.30
N ALA A 40 -27.93 -11.97 42.92
CA ALA A 40 -26.81 -12.72 43.46
C ALA A 40 -25.78 -12.76 42.33
N LEU A 41 -24.58 -12.25 42.59
CA LEU A 41 -23.52 -12.31 41.58
C LEU A 41 -23.47 -13.76 41.13
N PRO A 42 -23.53 -14.03 39.81
CA PRO A 42 -23.54 -15.40 39.33
C PRO A 42 -22.34 -16.11 39.94
N ASP A 43 -22.60 -17.25 40.56
CA ASP A 43 -21.57 -18.05 41.20
C ASP A 43 -20.54 -18.43 40.14
N LEU A 44 -19.38 -17.78 40.20
CA LEU A 44 -18.31 -17.94 39.22
C LEU A 44 -17.78 -19.38 39.24
N ASP A 45 -17.89 -20.07 40.39
CA ASP A 45 -17.50 -21.47 40.54
C ASP A 45 -18.53 -22.44 39.94
N ALA A 46 -19.77 -21.98 39.74
CA ALA A 46 -20.81 -22.73 39.02
C ALA A 46 -20.75 -22.52 37.49
N ILE A 47 -20.01 -21.51 37.00
CA ILE A 47 -19.75 -21.31 35.58
C ILE A 47 -18.68 -22.31 35.14
N LYS A 48 -19.13 -23.46 34.62
CA LYS A 48 -18.25 -24.39 33.92
C LYS A 48 -17.75 -23.77 32.63
N VAL A 49 -16.57 -23.18 32.66
CA VAL A 49 -15.80 -22.89 31.43
C VAL A 49 -15.46 -24.24 30.81
N ALA A 50 -15.98 -24.52 29.62
CA ALA A 50 -15.62 -25.72 28.88
C ALA A 50 -14.12 -25.66 28.59
N VAL A 51 -13.32 -26.42 29.34
CA VAL A 51 -11.90 -26.59 29.08
C VAL A 51 -11.79 -27.46 27.83
N VAL A 52 -11.50 -26.82 26.70
CA VAL A 52 -11.18 -27.53 25.46
C VAL A 52 -9.90 -28.32 25.73
N SER A 53 -9.94 -29.64 25.51
CA SER A 53 -8.77 -30.48 25.73
C SER A 53 -7.66 -30.15 24.72
N ASP A 54 -6.40 -30.36 25.07
CA ASP A 54 -5.28 -30.16 24.14
C ASP A 54 -5.44 -31.02 22.88
N ASP A 55 -6.00 -32.24 22.99
CA ASP A 55 -6.33 -33.12 21.87
C ASP A 55 -7.40 -32.53 20.94
N ASP A 56 -8.39 -31.82 21.49
CA ASP A 56 -9.41 -31.13 20.69
C ASP A 56 -8.83 -29.88 20.00
N ILE A 57 -7.89 -29.18 20.65
CA ILE A 57 -7.16 -28.07 20.04
C ILE A 57 -6.28 -28.59 18.89
N GLU A 58 -5.57 -29.70 19.08
CA GLU A 58 -4.75 -30.32 18.03
C GLU A 58 -5.59 -30.76 16.83
N LYS A 59 -6.74 -31.41 17.06
CA LYS A 59 -7.67 -31.76 15.97
C LYS A 59 -8.22 -30.55 15.23
N GLN A 60 -8.60 -29.49 15.95
CA GLN A 60 -9.04 -28.24 15.32
C GLN A 60 -7.93 -27.59 14.48
N VAL A 61 -6.68 -27.64 14.96
CA VAL A 61 -5.52 -27.15 14.20
C VAL A 61 -5.27 -28.00 12.95
N GLU A 62 -5.42 -29.32 13.03
CA GLU A 62 -5.24 -30.23 11.91
C GLU A 62 -6.35 -30.06 10.85
N GLU A 63 -7.60 -29.93 11.28
CA GLU A 63 -8.72 -29.57 10.40
C GLU A 63 -8.50 -28.21 9.72
N ALA A 64 -8.08 -27.19 10.46
CA ALA A 64 -7.80 -25.87 9.91
C ALA A 64 -6.64 -25.90 8.89
N ARG A 65 -5.60 -26.72 9.15
CA ARG A 65 -4.52 -26.97 8.18
C ARG A 65 -5.04 -27.69 6.93
N GLY A 66 -5.90 -28.69 7.10
CA GLY A 66 -6.58 -29.40 6.01
C GLY A 66 -7.41 -28.46 5.12
N ARG A 67 -8.22 -27.58 5.74
CA ARG A 67 -9.00 -26.55 5.06
C ARG A 67 -8.10 -25.59 4.26
N SER A 68 -7.00 -25.12 4.87
CA SER A 68 -6.02 -24.24 4.21
C SER A 68 -5.34 -24.90 3.01
N ALA A 69 -4.92 -26.17 3.14
CA ALA A 69 -4.31 -26.92 2.06
C ALA A 69 -5.28 -27.19 0.90
N TYR A 70 -6.55 -27.49 1.21
CA TYR A 70 -7.60 -27.59 0.21
C TYR A 70 -7.81 -26.25 -0.51
N ALA A 71 -7.98 -25.17 0.25
CA ALA A 71 -8.18 -23.81 -0.29
C ALA A 71 -7.06 -23.39 -1.25
N GLN A 72 -5.80 -23.70 -0.95
CA GLN A 72 -4.67 -23.43 -1.83
C GLN A 72 -4.77 -24.20 -3.17
N LYS A 73 -5.05 -25.50 -3.12
CA LYS A 73 -5.22 -26.32 -4.33
C LYS A 73 -6.43 -25.90 -5.16
N ALA A 74 -7.53 -25.58 -4.48
CA ALA A 74 -8.76 -25.09 -5.09
C ALA A 74 -8.53 -23.73 -5.80
N ALA A 75 -7.83 -22.80 -5.16
CA ALA A 75 -7.47 -21.51 -5.74
C ALA A 75 -6.62 -21.66 -7.01
N GLN A 76 -5.62 -22.54 -6.99
CA GLN A 76 -4.79 -22.83 -8.18
C GLN A 76 -5.62 -23.37 -9.34
N LYS A 77 -6.54 -24.31 -9.07
CA LYS A 77 -7.45 -24.84 -10.10
C LYS A 77 -8.35 -23.75 -10.67
N ILE A 78 -8.91 -22.88 -9.84
CA ILE A 78 -9.75 -21.76 -10.32
C ILE A 78 -8.95 -20.83 -11.23
N ILE A 79 -7.69 -20.50 -10.88
CA ILE A 79 -6.85 -19.66 -11.74
C ILE A 79 -6.53 -20.35 -13.07
N MET A 80 -6.29 -21.67 -13.07
CA MET A 80 -6.12 -22.43 -14.31
C MET A 80 -7.40 -22.42 -15.16
N ILE A 81 -8.57 -22.58 -14.55
CA ILE A 81 -9.87 -22.50 -15.23
C ILE A 81 -10.03 -21.12 -15.86
N ARG A 82 -9.83 -20.04 -15.10
CA ARG A 82 -9.93 -18.65 -15.60
C ARG A 82 -8.95 -18.37 -16.73
N ALA A 83 -7.70 -18.83 -16.61
CA ALA A 83 -6.72 -18.68 -17.66
C ALA A 83 -7.13 -19.40 -18.95
N ARG A 84 -7.70 -20.61 -18.85
CA ARG A 84 -8.21 -21.37 -19.99
C ARG A 84 -9.42 -20.69 -20.63
N VAL A 85 -10.35 -20.17 -19.83
CA VAL A 85 -11.49 -19.37 -20.31
C VAL A 85 -11.01 -18.15 -21.11
N THR A 86 -10.02 -17.41 -20.59
CA THR A 86 -9.43 -16.26 -21.31
C THR A 86 -8.75 -16.69 -22.62
N GLN A 87 -8.03 -17.82 -22.63
CA GLN A 87 -7.42 -18.35 -23.86
C GLN A 87 -8.45 -18.68 -24.94
N ILE A 88 -9.57 -19.29 -24.57
CA ILE A 88 -10.66 -19.60 -25.50
C ILE A 88 -11.29 -18.29 -25.99
N ASN A 89 -11.55 -17.32 -25.10
CA ASN A 89 -12.15 -16.04 -25.46
C ASN A 89 -11.26 -15.17 -26.36
N LEU A 90 -9.92 -15.27 -26.25
CA LEU A 90 -8.97 -14.60 -27.14
C LEU A 90 -9.17 -14.96 -28.62
N VAL A 91 -9.69 -16.15 -28.92
CA VAL A 91 -10.05 -16.55 -30.30
C VAL A 91 -11.14 -15.63 -30.85
N LYS A 92 -12.14 -15.32 -30.02
CA LYS A 92 -13.24 -14.40 -30.35
C LYS A 92 -12.73 -12.97 -30.52
N GLU A 93 -11.88 -12.51 -29.59
CA GLU A 93 -11.31 -11.15 -29.63
C GLU A 93 -10.44 -10.90 -30.86
N ARG A 94 -9.80 -11.95 -31.39
CA ARG A 94 -9.00 -11.90 -32.63
C ARG A 94 -9.84 -12.09 -33.90
N GLY A 95 -11.17 -12.08 -33.80
CA GLY A 95 -12.08 -12.18 -34.94
C GLY A 95 -12.37 -13.62 -35.41
N GLY A 96 -11.96 -14.64 -34.66
CA GLY A 96 -12.28 -16.04 -34.93
C GLY A 96 -13.67 -16.43 -34.39
N MET A 97 -14.25 -17.48 -34.97
CA MET A 97 -15.45 -18.13 -34.40
C MET A 97 -15.05 -19.26 -33.45
N LEU A 98 -15.74 -19.34 -32.31
CA LEU A 98 -15.61 -20.46 -31.39
C LEU A 98 -16.24 -21.72 -31.98
N THR A 99 -15.59 -22.86 -31.83
CA THR A 99 -16.16 -24.14 -32.22
C THR A 99 -17.24 -24.59 -31.23
N SER A 100 -18.06 -25.57 -31.62
CA SER A 100 -19.01 -26.21 -30.68
C SER A 100 -18.30 -26.88 -29.50
N GLY A 101 -17.08 -27.39 -29.72
CA GLY A 101 -16.20 -27.92 -28.68
C GLY A 101 -15.79 -26.85 -27.66
N ASP A 102 -15.38 -25.67 -28.13
CA ASP A 102 -14.99 -24.55 -27.26
C ASP A 102 -16.15 -24.07 -26.39
N VAL A 103 -17.35 -23.99 -26.96
CA VAL A 103 -18.56 -23.60 -26.22
C VAL A 103 -18.94 -24.63 -25.15
N ALA A 104 -18.80 -25.93 -25.45
CA ALA A 104 -19.03 -27.00 -24.48
C ALA A 104 -17.96 -26.98 -23.36
N GLU A 105 -16.69 -26.74 -23.71
CA GLU A 105 -15.60 -26.61 -22.74
C GLU A 105 -15.84 -25.43 -21.79
N LEU A 106 -16.22 -24.25 -22.30
CA LEU A 106 -16.55 -23.08 -21.48
C LEU A 106 -17.66 -23.37 -20.47
N LYS A 107 -18.72 -24.08 -20.88
CA LYS A 107 -19.81 -24.49 -19.96
C LYS A 107 -19.32 -25.43 -18.86
N LYS A 108 -18.47 -26.40 -19.22
CA LYS A 108 -17.89 -27.34 -18.25
C LYS A 108 -16.98 -26.61 -17.25
N LEU A 109 -16.12 -25.72 -17.74
CA LEU A 109 -15.22 -24.91 -16.93
C LEU A 109 -15.98 -24.01 -15.95
N ALA A 110 -17.07 -23.37 -16.40
CA ALA A 110 -17.93 -22.57 -15.54
C ALA A 110 -18.58 -23.40 -14.42
N ALA A 111 -19.12 -24.58 -14.76
CA ALA A 111 -19.72 -25.47 -13.77
C ALA A 111 -18.69 -26.01 -12.75
N GLU A 112 -17.46 -26.29 -13.18
CA GLU A 112 -16.37 -26.68 -12.29
C GLU A 112 -15.93 -25.55 -11.36
N GLU A 113 -15.85 -24.30 -11.86
CA GLU A 113 -15.54 -23.13 -11.03
C GLU A 113 -16.63 -22.89 -9.97
N GLU A 114 -17.91 -22.90 -10.34
CA GLU A 114 -19.02 -22.76 -9.40
C GLU A 114 -19.01 -23.84 -8.32
N LYS A 115 -18.72 -25.09 -8.71
CA LYS A 115 -18.62 -26.21 -7.75
C LYS A 115 -17.50 -26.00 -6.74
N ILE A 116 -16.35 -25.47 -7.15
CA ILE A 116 -15.23 -25.19 -6.23
C ILE A 116 -15.56 -24.00 -5.33
N LEU A 117 -16.15 -22.94 -5.88
CA LEU A 117 -16.51 -21.73 -5.12
C LEU A 117 -17.64 -21.98 -4.10
N GLY A 118 -18.56 -22.90 -4.41
CA GLY A 118 -19.67 -23.28 -3.53
C GLY A 118 -19.35 -24.40 -2.53
N ALA A 119 -18.12 -24.92 -2.51
CA ALA A 119 -17.75 -26.03 -1.63
C ALA A 119 -17.47 -25.58 -0.18
N GLY A 120 -17.94 -26.39 0.78
CA GLY A 120 -17.58 -26.31 2.20
C GLY A 120 -18.33 -25.25 3.02
N ASP A 121 -17.84 -25.06 4.25
CA ASP A 121 -18.36 -24.11 5.23
C ASP A 121 -17.82 -22.69 5.02
N GLU A 122 -18.33 -21.72 5.81
CA GLU A 122 -17.91 -20.31 5.71
C GLU A 122 -16.40 -20.12 5.93
N GLU A 123 -15.77 -20.93 6.79
CA GLU A 123 -14.34 -20.86 7.08
C GLU A 123 -13.50 -21.30 5.88
N LEU A 124 -13.91 -22.39 5.22
CA LEU A 124 -13.28 -22.84 3.97
C LEU A 124 -13.43 -21.78 2.88
N GLN A 125 -14.60 -21.15 2.76
CA GLN A 125 -14.82 -20.08 1.78
C GLN A 125 -13.95 -18.85 2.06
N LYS A 126 -13.77 -18.44 3.32
CA LYS A 126 -12.84 -17.36 3.70
C LYS A 126 -11.41 -17.72 3.33
N SER A 127 -10.99 -18.96 3.62
CA SER A 127 -9.67 -19.48 3.28
C SER A 127 -9.44 -19.53 1.76
N LEU A 128 -10.45 -19.96 1.00
CA LEU A 128 -10.44 -20.01 -0.46
C LEU A 128 -10.30 -18.61 -1.06
N LYS A 129 -11.09 -17.63 -0.60
CA LYS A 129 -10.99 -16.23 -1.05
C LYS A 129 -9.59 -15.66 -0.81
N PHE A 130 -8.98 -15.97 0.32
CA PHE A 130 -7.62 -15.53 0.64
C PHE A 130 -6.56 -16.22 -0.24
N ALA A 131 -6.69 -17.53 -0.45
CA ALA A 131 -5.80 -18.27 -1.34
C ALA A 131 -5.91 -17.79 -2.79
N LEU A 132 -7.12 -17.52 -3.27
CA LEU A 132 -7.39 -16.92 -4.59
C LEU A 132 -6.70 -15.56 -4.72
N PHE A 133 -6.81 -14.71 -3.70
CA PHE A 133 -6.14 -13.41 -3.72
C PHE A 133 -4.62 -13.52 -3.86
N ILE A 134 -3.99 -14.49 -3.19
CA ILE A 134 -2.54 -14.73 -3.34
C ILE A 134 -2.21 -15.18 -4.78
N GLU A 135 -2.98 -16.10 -5.35
CA GLU A 135 -2.73 -16.58 -6.72
C GLU A 135 -3.03 -15.51 -7.79
N GLU A 136 -3.99 -14.60 -7.55
CA GLU A 136 -4.23 -13.42 -8.37
C GLU A 136 -2.99 -12.50 -8.39
N ILE A 137 -2.34 -12.28 -7.24
CA ILE A 137 -1.07 -11.52 -7.17
C ILE A 137 0.03 -12.23 -7.98
N ARG A 138 0.13 -13.56 -7.89
CA ARG A 138 1.16 -14.35 -8.59
C ARG A 138 1.01 -14.34 -10.10
N SER A 139 -0.23 -14.32 -10.59
CA SER A 139 -0.55 -14.45 -12.02
C SER A 139 -0.74 -13.11 -12.73
N ALA A 140 -0.95 -12.01 -12.00
CA ALA A 140 -1.17 -10.71 -12.57
C ALA A 140 0.09 -10.11 -13.23
N SER A 141 -0.14 -9.24 -14.22
CA SER A 141 0.96 -8.46 -14.83
C SER A 141 1.53 -7.45 -13.83
N PRO A 142 2.86 -7.40 -13.64
CA PRO A 142 3.52 -6.49 -12.69
C PRO A 142 3.50 -5.03 -13.19
N THR A 143 2.36 -4.37 -13.01
CA THR A 143 2.14 -2.94 -13.28
C THR A 143 1.94 -2.16 -11.99
N SER A 144 2.15 -0.83 -12.05
CA SER A 144 1.94 0.05 -10.90
C SER A 144 0.47 0.09 -10.44
N GLU A 145 -0.47 0.05 -11.38
CA GLU A 145 -1.90 0.01 -11.11
C GLU A 145 -2.30 -1.25 -10.35
N ASN A 146 -1.83 -2.42 -10.79
CA ASN A 146 -2.10 -3.69 -10.11
C ASN A 146 -1.47 -3.73 -8.71
N ALA A 147 -0.25 -3.18 -8.54
CA ALA A 147 0.37 -3.12 -7.22
C ALA A 147 -0.44 -2.27 -6.23
N LEU A 148 -0.96 -1.12 -6.67
CA LEU A 148 -1.86 -0.30 -5.85
C LEU A 148 -3.17 -1.03 -5.54
N ALA A 149 -3.81 -1.62 -6.55
CA ALA A 149 -5.06 -2.34 -6.38
C ALA A 149 -4.93 -3.50 -5.37
N PHE A 150 -3.85 -4.27 -5.45
CA PHE A 150 -3.60 -5.36 -4.51
C PHE A 150 -3.30 -4.86 -3.09
N LEU A 151 -2.55 -3.77 -2.94
CA LEU A 151 -2.30 -3.18 -1.62
C LEU A 151 -3.58 -2.63 -0.99
N VAL A 152 -4.41 -1.92 -1.76
CA VAL A 152 -5.72 -1.43 -1.29
C VAL A 152 -6.61 -2.59 -0.87
N ARG A 153 -6.76 -3.62 -1.71
CA ARG A 153 -7.54 -4.80 -1.36
C ARG A 153 -7.00 -5.50 -0.12
N ALA A 154 -5.68 -5.58 0.05
CA ALA A 154 -5.05 -6.15 1.24
C ALA A 154 -5.35 -5.35 2.52
N VAL A 155 -5.53 -4.04 2.41
CA VAL A 155 -6.02 -3.17 3.50
C VAL A 155 -7.50 -3.42 3.77
N ASP A 156 -8.33 -3.49 2.72
CA ASP A 156 -9.78 -3.71 2.86
C ASP A 156 -10.12 -5.04 3.53
N ILE A 157 -9.34 -6.09 3.28
CA ILE A 157 -9.47 -7.39 3.96
C ILE A 157 -8.78 -7.43 5.34
N GLY A 158 -8.31 -6.29 5.85
CA GLY A 158 -7.72 -6.13 7.18
C GLY A 158 -6.33 -6.74 7.37
N ARG A 159 -5.62 -7.09 6.29
CA ARG A 159 -4.28 -7.71 6.40
C ARG A 159 -3.16 -6.68 6.55
N PHE A 160 -3.37 -5.48 6.02
CA PHE A 160 -2.47 -4.35 6.17
C PHE A 160 -3.22 -3.11 6.64
N ARG A 161 -2.50 -2.15 7.19
CA ARG A 161 -3.00 -0.80 7.45
C ARG A 161 -1.93 0.25 7.17
N GLU A 162 -2.34 1.47 6.89
CA GLU A 162 -1.42 2.60 6.90
C GLU A 162 -1.07 2.99 8.35
N PRO A 163 0.17 3.44 8.63
CA PRO A 163 0.53 3.96 9.94
C PRO A 163 -0.22 5.26 10.24
N THR A 164 -0.60 5.45 11.49
CA THR A 164 -1.12 6.72 12.01
C THR A 164 -0.04 7.79 12.02
N ASP A 165 -0.41 9.06 12.12
CA ASP A 165 0.57 10.15 12.13
C ASP A 165 1.48 10.11 13.37
N ALA A 166 0.95 9.68 14.52
CA ALA A 166 1.74 9.43 15.73
C ALA A 166 2.81 8.34 15.49
N GLU A 167 2.44 7.23 14.84
CA GLU A 167 3.38 6.17 14.47
C GLU A 167 4.43 6.66 13.46
N LYS A 168 4.02 7.43 12.44
CA LYS A 168 4.97 8.03 11.49
C LYS A 168 6.00 8.91 12.19
N GLN A 169 5.60 9.70 13.19
CA GLN A 169 6.52 10.51 13.99
C GLN A 169 7.45 9.63 14.84
N ALA A 170 6.91 8.59 15.48
CA ALA A 170 7.71 7.63 16.24
C ALA A 170 8.75 6.92 15.36
N PHE A 171 8.38 6.48 14.16
CA PHE A 171 9.32 5.87 13.22
C PHE A 171 10.39 6.84 12.76
N ARG A 172 10.07 8.12 12.53
CA ARG A 172 11.06 9.14 12.19
C ARG A 172 12.05 9.38 13.34
N ALA A 173 11.56 9.40 14.58
CA ALA A 173 12.41 9.55 15.77
C ALA A 173 13.31 8.32 16.01
N ALA A 174 12.88 7.14 15.56
CA ALA A 174 13.63 5.89 15.65
C ALA A 174 14.44 5.56 14.37
N ASP A 175 14.96 6.58 13.67
CA ASP A 175 15.77 6.44 12.44
C ASP A 175 15.10 5.60 11.34
N ASN A 176 13.79 5.75 11.16
CA ASN A 176 13.00 5.01 10.18
C ASN A 176 13.06 3.47 10.37
N LYS A 177 13.16 3.00 11.62
CA LYS A 177 12.99 1.58 11.95
C LYS A 177 11.50 1.22 11.94
N TYR A 178 11.06 0.49 10.91
CA TYR A 178 9.69 0.01 10.79
C TYR A 178 9.56 -1.45 11.26
N PRO A 179 8.37 -1.89 11.70
CA PRO A 179 8.09 -3.28 12.04
C PRO A 179 8.41 -4.24 10.90
N SER A 180 8.80 -5.46 11.25
CA SER A 180 8.98 -6.53 10.27
C SER A 180 7.68 -6.79 9.49
N GLY A 181 7.80 -7.09 8.20
CA GLY A 181 6.66 -7.28 7.31
C GLY A 181 6.10 -5.99 6.69
N THR A 182 6.62 -4.81 7.08
CA THR A 182 6.22 -3.54 6.45
C THR A 182 6.54 -3.53 4.96
N LEU A 183 5.58 -3.10 4.13
CA LEU A 183 5.75 -2.91 2.70
C LEU A 183 5.80 -1.41 2.36
N PHE A 184 6.71 -1.03 1.46
CA PHE A 184 6.84 0.35 1.00
C PHE A 184 6.58 0.46 -0.50
N TYR A 185 5.55 1.23 -0.84
CA TYR A 185 5.16 1.47 -2.22
C TYR A 185 4.48 2.83 -2.39
N ALA A 186 4.74 3.50 -3.51
CA ALA A 186 4.19 4.82 -3.84
C ALA A 186 4.31 5.87 -2.69
N LYS A 187 5.48 5.92 -2.03
CA LYS A 187 5.77 6.80 -0.85
C LYS A 187 4.90 6.53 0.39
N LYS A 188 4.12 5.45 0.39
CA LYS A 188 3.34 4.99 1.55
C LYS A 188 3.99 3.77 2.19
N ALA A 189 3.74 3.60 3.49
CA ALA A 189 4.10 2.43 4.26
C ALA A 189 2.82 1.65 4.61
N TYR A 190 2.87 0.33 4.48
CA TYR A 190 1.77 -0.58 4.79
C TYR A 190 2.26 -1.54 5.88
N LEU A 191 1.69 -1.41 7.07
CA LEU A 191 2.03 -2.21 8.25
C LEU A 191 1.19 -3.49 8.26
N SER A 192 1.85 -4.61 8.53
CA SER A 192 1.19 -5.91 8.69
C SER A 192 0.34 -5.91 9.97
N VAL A 193 -0.92 -6.36 9.89
CA VAL A 193 -1.85 -6.40 11.03
C VAL A 193 -1.73 -7.72 11.80
N TYR A 194 -1.41 -8.80 11.10
CA TYR A 194 -1.33 -10.15 11.66
C TYR A 194 0.11 -10.66 11.68
N THR A 195 0.35 -11.67 12.51
CA THR A 195 1.58 -12.45 12.47
C THR A 195 1.20 -13.92 12.21
N GLY A 196 1.89 -14.58 11.28
CA GLY A 196 1.61 -15.98 10.95
C GLY A 196 1.98 -16.39 9.54
N GLY A 197 1.90 -17.69 9.26
CA GLY A 197 2.24 -18.27 7.94
C GLY A 197 1.47 -17.65 6.76
N PRO A 198 0.12 -17.56 6.82
CA PRO A 198 -0.68 -16.97 5.74
C PRO A 198 -0.34 -15.50 5.46
N GLN A 199 -0.10 -14.71 6.52
CA GLN A 199 0.30 -13.32 6.38
C GLN A 199 1.70 -13.18 5.74
N ARG A 200 2.68 -13.98 6.20
CA ARG A 200 4.03 -14.00 5.63
C ARG A 200 4.02 -14.41 4.15
N ALA A 201 3.14 -15.33 3.76
CA ALA A 201 2.98 -15.72 2.35
C ALA A 201 2.47 -14.54 1.50
N LEU A 202 1.45 -13.82 1.99
CA LEU A 202 0.96 -12.61 1.33
C LEU A 202 2.04 -11.51 1.23
N GLU A 203 2.76 -11.25 2.33
CA GLU A 203 3.88 -10.29 2.36
C GLU A 203 4.97 -10.64 1.33
N ALA A 204 5.33 -11.93 1.24
CA ALA A 204 6.34 -12.40 0.31
C ALA A 204 5.94 -12.19 -1.15
N GLU A 205 4.70 -12.55 -1.52
CA GLU A 205 4.20 -12.38 -2.89
C GLU A 205 4.02 -10.91 -3.26
N LEU A 206 3.46 -10.09 -2.36
CA LEU A 206 3.35 -8.64 -2.59
C LEU A 206 4.74 -7.99 -2.73
N ARG A 207 5.72 -8.39 -1.90
CA ARG A 207 7.10 -7.87 -2.00
C ARG A 207 7.74 -8.25 -3.32
N LYS A 208 7.57 -9.50 -3.77
CA LYS A 208 8.05 -9.98 -5.07
C LYS A 208 7.40 -9.21 -6.22
N PHE A 209 6.07 -9.03 -6.17
CA PHE A 209 5.31 -8.29 -7.16
C PHE A 209 5.75 -6.83 -7.24
N ILE A 210 5.81 -6.12 -6.12
CA ILE A 210 6.30 -4.74 -6.03
C ILE A 210 7.75 -4.63 -6.53
N GLY A 211 8.59 -5.61 -6.22
CA GLY A 211 9.96 -5.68 -6.74
C GLY A 211 9.99 -5.80 -8.27
N ALA A 212 9.13 -6.63 -8.85
CA ALA A 212 8.99 -6.77 -10.30
C ALA A 212 8.49 -5.48 -10.97
N VAL A 213 7.49 -4.81 -10.37
CA VAL A 213 6.99 -3.50 -10.83
C VAL A 213 8.12 -2.47 -10.86
N LYS A 214 8.83 -2.30 -9.74
CA LYS A 214 9.97 -1.36 -9.66
C LYS A 214 11.06 -1.65 -10.70
N LYS A 215 11.30 -2.93 -10.99
CA LYS A 215 12.26 -3.36 -12.02
C LYS A 215 11.77 -3.01 -13.42
N ASN A 216 10.50 -3.20 -13.71
CA ASN A 216 9.90 -2.86 -15.00
C ASN A 216 9.86 -1.34 -15.22
N ASP A 217 9.41 -0.60 -14.21
CA ASP A 217 9.41 0.87 -14.22
C ASP A 217 10.84 1.40 -14.44
N GLY A 218 11.83 0.84 -13.73
CA GLY A 218 13.23 1.21 -13.92
C GLY A 218 13.80 0.85 -15.29
N LYS A 219 13.32 -0.21 -15.94
CA LYS A 219 13.68 -0.54 -17.33
C LYS A 219 13.06 0.44 -18.33
N ALA A 220 11.78 0.77 -18.16
CA ALA A 220 11.09 1.74 -19.00
C ALA A 220 11.72 3.13 -18.87
N GLU A 221 12.04 3.55 -17.64
CA GLU A 221 12.75 4.81 -17.35
C GLU A 221 14.11 4.86 -18.04
N ARG A 222 14.90 3.78 -17.98
CA ARG A 222 16.19 3.69 -18.69
C ARG A 222 16.03 3.77 -20.20
N ALA A 223 15.07 3.04 -20.78
CA ALA A 223 14.80 3.09 -22.21
C ALA A 223 14.39 4.50 -22.67
N GLU A 224 13.62 5.22 -21.86
CA GLU A 224 13.24 6.61 -22.15
C GLU A 224 14.43 7.57 -22.05
N ILE A 225 15.31 7.38 -21.05
CA ILE A 225 16.57 8.12 -20.94
C ILE A 225 17.44 7.89 -22.18
N GLU A 226 17.65 6.64 -22.59
CA GLU A 226 18.45 6.29 -23.78
C GLU A 226 17.85 6.89 -25.05
N PHE A 227 16.53 6.79 -25.22
CA PHE A 227 15.82 7.41 -26.35
C PHE A 227 16.06 8.93 -26.40
N ILE A 228 15.95 9.63 -25.26
CA ILE A 228 16.21 11.07 -25.18
C ILE A 228 17.65 11.39 -25.59
N LEU A 229 18.63 10.63 -25.09
CA LEU A 229 20.04 10.87 -25.38
C LEU A 229 20.39 10.61 -26.85
N GLN A 230 19.69 9.69 -27.53
CA GLN A 230 19.88 9.41 -28.96
C GLN A 230 19.24 10.46 -29.88
N ASN A 231 18.22 11.18 -29.41
CA ASN A 231 17.42 12.09 -30.25
C ASN A 231 17.78 13.57 -30.09
N GLY A 232 18.73 13.93 -29.22
CA GLY A 232 19.17 15.30 -29.01
C GLY A 232 20.68 15.46 -29.16
N GLU A 233 21.10 16.65 -29.56
CA GLU A 233 22.50 17.01 -29.72
C GLU A 233 23.22 17.03 -28.37
N ALA A 234 24.37 16.36 -28.27
CA ALA A 234 25.13 16.25 -27.03
C ALA A 234 26.03 17.48 -26.76
N GLU A 235 26.35 18.27 -27.80
CA GLU A 235 27.18 19.46 -27.70
C GLU A 235 26.40 20.64 -27.08
N LEU A 236 26.25 20.62 -25.75
CA LEU A 236 25.59 21.72 -25.02
C LEU A 236 26.33 23.08 -25.15
N GLY A 237 27.57 23.07 -25.63
CA GLY A 237 28.30 24.29 -26.01
C GLY A 237 27.65 25.06 -27.15
N ASP A 238 27.07 24.36 -28.13
CA ASP A 238 26.37 24.98 -29.27
C ASP A 238 25.07 25.64 -28.84
N MET A 239 24.33 25.00 -27.94
CA MET A 239 23.15 25.58 -27.32
C MET A 239 23.49 26.90 -26.63
N ARG A 240 24.57 26.92 -25.82
CA ARG A 240 25.02 28.14 -25.13
C ARG A 240 25.46 29.24 -26.10
N ARG A 241 25.97 28.87 -27.28
CA ARG A 241 26.34 29.80 -28.36
C ARG A 241 25.15 30.36 -29.15
N GLY A 242 23.93 29.86 -28.92
CA GLY A 242 22.75 30.34 -29.64
C GLY A 242 22.42 29.57 -30.92
N ILE A 243 23.05 28.41 -31.14
CA ILE A 243 22.78 27.59 -32.33
C ILE A 243 21.43 26.90 -32.17
N VAL A 244 20.52 27.13 -33.11
CA VAL A 244 19.17 26.56 -33.09
C VAL A 244 19.26 25.05 -33.28
N GLY A 245 18.54 24.30 -32.45
CA GLY A 245 18.61 22.85 -32.44
C GLY A 245 17.84 22.21 -31.29
N VAL A 246 17.89 20.89 -31.22
CA VAL A 246 17.34 20.11 -30.10
C VAL A 246 18.52 19.47 -29.38
N TYR A 247 18.64 19.74 -28.08
CA TYR A 247 19.77 19.36 -27.26
C TYR A 247 19.35 18.36 -26.18
N ALA A 248 20.20 17.37 -25.95
CA ALA A 248 20.02 16.37 -24.90
C ALA A 248 20.76 16.80 -23.63
N LEU A 249 20.00 17.11 -22.57
CA LEU A 249 20.54 17.25 -21.22
C LEU A 249 20.74 15.87 -20.61
N ASN A 250 21.94 15.61 -20.09
CA ASN A 250 22.26 14.37 -19.40
C ASN A 250 22.68 14.66 -17.95
N LEU A 251 21.97 14.09 -16.99
CA LEU A 251 22.38 13.99 -15.60
C LEU A 251 22.60 12.52 -15.26
N PRO A 252 23.85 12.02 -15.32
CA PRO A 252 24.13 10.63 -15.04
C PRO A 252 23.87 10.30 -13.56
N HIS A 253 23.70 9.00 -13.28
CA HIS A 253 23.66 8.52 -11.92
C HIS A 253 24.96 8.90 -11.20
N ARG A 254 24.84 9.49 -10.01
CA ARG A 254 25.99 9.83 -9.18
C ARG A 254 25.68 9.63 -7.70
N GLU A 255 26.69 9.21 -6.97
CA GLU A 255 26.67 9.18 -5.52
C GLU A 255 27.68 10.21 -5.00
N THR A 256 27.26 11.04 -4.05
CA THR A 256 28.14 12.06 -3.46
C THR A 256 27.81 12.21 -1.99
N ASN A 257 28.80 11.98 -1.12
CA ASN A 257 28.65 12.05 0.34
C ASN A 257 27.44 11.22 0.86
N GLY A 258 27.27 9.99 0.34
CA GLY A 258 26.17 9.09 0.70
C GLY A 258 24.79 9.50 0.15
N LYS A 259 24.70 10.60 -0.62
CA LYS A 259 23.46 10.98 -1.34
C LYS A 259 23.49 10.40 -2.74
N VAL A 260 22.46 9.62 -3.06
CA VAL A 260 22.27 8.99 -4.37
C VAL A 260 21.38 9.87 -5.25
N PHE A 261 21.94 10.34 -6.36
CA PHE A 261 21.19 11.03 -7.41
C PHE A 261 20.94 10.04 -8.55
N ARG A 262 19.66 9.79 -8.85
CA ARG A 262 19.28 8.93 -9.98
C ARG A 262 19.61 9.61 -11.33
N ALA A 263 19.79 8.79 -12.36
CA ALA A 263 19.98 9.30 -13.71
C ALA A 263 18.74 10.05 -14.19
N GLY A 264 18.92 10.99 -15.10
CA GLY A 264 17.84 11.69 -15.79
C GLY A 264 18.34 12.32 -17.07
N ALA A 265 17.46 12.38 -18.06
CA ALA A 265 17.76 13.04 -19.32
C ALA A 265 16.57 13.89 -19.77
N ALA A 266 16.84 14.95 -20.53
CA ALA A 266 15.79 15.79 -21.09
C ALA A 266 16.14 16.32 -22.48
N LEU A 267 15.12 16.48 -23.32
CA LEU A 267 15.20 17.20 -24.57
C LEU A 267 14.77 18.64 -24.36
N VAL A 268 15.63 19.57 -24.77
CA VAL A 268 15.34 20.99 -24.83
C VAL A 268 15.56 21.49 -26.24
N SER A 269 14.70 22.37 -26.74
CA SER A 269 14.87 22.99 -28.04
C SER A 269 15.33 24.44 -27.87
N LEU A 270 16.38 24.80 -28.60
CA LEU A 270 16.75 26.18 -28.78
C LEU A 270 16.07 26.71 -30.05
N GLU A 271 15.13 27.64 -29.88
CA GLU A 271 14.32 28.20 -30.96
C GLU A 271 14.46 29.73 -30.96
N LYS A 272 14.24 30.37 -32.12
CA LYS A 272 14.05 31.83 -32.18
C LYS A 272 12.58 32.16 -32.03
N LYS A 273 12.23 32.92 -31.00
CA LYS A 273 10.87 33.39 -30.76
C LYS A 273 10.73 34.84 -31.19
N LYS A 274 9.75 35.12 -32.04
CA LYS A 274 9.36 36.49 -32.39
C LYS A 274 8.82 37.23 -31.16
N ILE A 275 9.27 38.46 -30.96
CA ILE A 275 8.88 39.36 -29.90
C ILE A 275 8.42 40.68 -30.52
N GLY A 276 7.19 41.10 -30.19
CA GLY A 276 6.67 42.43 -30.48
C GLY A 276 6.95 42.94 -31.90
N LYS A 277 7.48 44.16 -32.01
CA LYS A 277 7.76 44.92 -33.26
C LYS A 277 8.88 44.31 -34.13
N GLY A 278 8.79 43.01 -34.45
CA GLY A 278 9.70 42.34 -35.39
C GLY A 278 11.04 41.87 -34.82
N GLY A 279 11.23 41.93 -33.49
CA GLY A 279 12.44 41.37 -32.86
C GLY A 279 12.36 39.86 -32.76
N GLU A 280 13.50 39.17 -32.76
CA GLU A 280 13.60 37.75 -32.44
C GLU A 280 14.52 37.56 -31.24
N MET A 281 14.16 36.65 -30.33
CA MET A 281 14.98 36.26 -29.19
C MET A 281 15.18 34.75 -29.16
N PRO A 282 16.42 34.27 -28.96
CA PRO A 282 16.66 32.86 -28.72
C PRO A 282 16.10 32.44 -27.34
N ILE A 283 15.34 31.36 -27.34
CA ILE A 283 14.71 30.77 -26.16
C ILE A 283 15.11 29.31 -26.01
N VAL A 284 15.23 28.84 -24.77
CA VAL A 284 15.38 27.42 -24.44
C VAL A 284 14.03 26.90 -23.98
N LYS A 285 13.46 25.96 -24.72
CA LYS A 285 12.12 25.41 -24.50
C LYS A 285 12.19 23.95 -24.11
N ILE A 286 11.36 23.55 -23.15
CA ILE A 286 11.27 22.16 -22.73
C ILE A 286 10.46 21.33 -23.74
N VAL A 287 11.02 20.20 -24.18
CA VAL A 287 10.35 19.26 -25.07
C VAL A 287 9.88 18.03 -24.30
N ARG A 288 10.78 17.38 -23.55
CA ARG A 288 10.51 16.15 -22.79
C ARG A 288 11.58 15.93 -21.73
N GLY A 289 11.24 15.26 -20.63
CA GLY A 289 12.18 14.77 -19.62
C GLY A 289 11.91 13.34 -19.19
N ALA A 290 12.93 12.67 -18.66
CA ALA A 290 12.86 11.32 -18.09
C ALA A 290 13.75 11.21 -16.84
N GLY A 291 13.46 10.21 -16.01
CA GLY A 291 14.13 9.97 -14.73
C GLY A 291 14.10 11.17 -13.79
N THR A 292 15.26 11.59 -13.25
CA THR A 292 15.30 12.78 -12.38
C THR A 292 14.91 14.08 -13.05
N LEU A 293 14.85 14.11 -14.39
CA LEU A 293 14.37 15.24 -15.17
C LEU A 293 12.90 15.11 -15.63
N ALA A 294 12.18 14.07 -15.21
CA ALA A 294 10.77 13.86 -15.57
C ALA A 294 9.85 15.02 -15.14
N TRP A 295 10.20 15.76 -14.09
CA TRP A 295 9.47 16.98 -13.67
C TRP A 295 9.36 18.02 -14.80
N MET A 296 10.26 18.01 -15.78
CA MET A 296 10.19 18.91 -16.93
C MET A 296 8.92 18.68 -17.76
N ASN A 297 8.35 17.46 -17.76
CA ASN A 297 7.14 17.16 -18.52
C ASN A 297 5.93 17.97 -18.05
N GLU A 298 5.86 18.32 -16.75
CA GLU A 298 4.82 19.20 -16.18
C GLU A 298 4.90 20.63 -16.76
N HIS A 299 6.06 21.00 -17.29
CA HIS A 299 6.34 22.30 -17.89
C HIS A 299 6.64 22.20 -19.38
N LYS A 300 6.19 21.13 -20.05
CA LYS A 300 6.39 20.95 -21.48
C LYS A 300 5.89 22.16 -22.27
N GLY A 301 6.73 22.67 -23.16
CA GLY A 301 6.45 23.88 -23.94
C GLY A 301 6.74 25.20 -23.22
N ARG A 302 6.96 25.21 -21.90
CA ARG A 302 7.50 26.39 -21.19
C ARG A 302 8.95 26.61 -21.61
N TRP A 303 9.39 27.86 -21.52
CA TRP A 303 10.69 28.30 -22.00
C TRP A 303 11.26 29.39 -21.11
N ILE A 304 12.58 29.56 -21.19
CA ILE A 304 13.32 30.71 -20.65
C ILE A 304 14.09 31.38 -21.79
N SER A 305 14.48 32.64 -21.63
CA SER A 305 15.37 33.25 -22.62
C SER A 305 16.77 32.61 -22.53
N LEU A 306 17.47 32.50 -23.66
CA LEU A 306 18.86 32.05 -23.67
C LEU A 306 19.73 33.00 -22.81
N SER A 307 19.40 34.29 -22.78
CA SER A 307 20.11 35.28 -21.98
C SER A 307 20.01 35.02 -20.47
N SER A 308 18.87 34.52 -19.98
CA SER A 308 18.67 34.15 -18.58
C SER A 308 19.57 32.96 -18.22
N TYR A 309 19.62 31.95 -19.10
CA TYR A 309 20.54 30.82 -18.93
C TYR A 309 22.01 31.25 -18.94
N CYS A 310 22.44 32.06 -19.92
CA CYS A 310 23.83 32.50 -20.02
C CYS A 310 24.29 33.39 -18.86
N ARG A 311 23.38 34.13 -18.24
CA ARG A 311 23.62 34.96 -17.04
C ARG A 311 23.44 34.20 -15.73
N TYR A 312 23.00 32.95 -15.77
CA TYR A 312 22.69 32.15 -14.58
C TYR A 312 21.68 32.84 -13.65
N THR A 313 20.71 33.55 -14.24
CA THR A 313 19.76 34.37 -13.50
C THR A 313 18.47 34.53 -14.29
N SER A 314 17.33 34.34 -13.62
CA SER A 314 15.99 34.54 -14.18
C SER A 314 15.72 36.00 -14.53
N ASP A 315 14.77 36.22 -15.43
CA ASP A 315 14.38 37.59 -15.81
C ASP A 315 13.71 38.32 -14.64
N LYS A 316 14.04 39.60 -14.48
CA LYS A 316 13.65 40.42 -13.31
C LYS A 316 12.14 40.58 -13.11
N ASN A 317 11.35 40.35 -14.16
CA ASN A 317 9.89 40.55 -14.16
C ASN A 317 9.12 39.24 -13.91
N LEU A 318 9.81 38.13 -13.64
CA LEU A 318 9.17 36.85 -13.30
C LEU A 318 8.87 36.81 -11.81
N GLU A 319 7.66 36.38 -11.45
CA GLU A 319 7.20 36.22 -10.07
C GLU A 319 6.52 34.85 -9.88
N GLY A 320 6.38 34.43 -8.61
CA GLY A 320 5.68 33.20 -8.22
C GLY A 320 6.24 31.93 -8.89
N GLU A 321 5.34 31.06 -9.34
CA GLU A 321 5.68 29.76 -9.93
C GLU A 321 6.57 29.86 -11.18
N LEU A 322 6.46 30.94 -11.96
CA LEU A 322 7.29 31.15 -13.15
C LEU A 322 8.75 31.45 -12.79
N LEU A 323 8.96 32.20 -11.71
CA LEU A 323 10.30 32.47 -11.18
C LEU A 323 10.93 31.20 -10.61
N GLU A 324 10.17 30.42 -9.84
CA GLU A 324 10.65 29.14 -9.29
C GLU A 324 11.01 28.15 -10.39
N PHE A 325 10.14 28.00 -11.40
CA PHE A 325 10.39 27.23 -12.60
C PHE A 325 11.68 27.67 -13.29
N SER A 326 11.80 28.97 -13.60
CA SER A 326 12.95 29.51 -14.32
C SER A 326 14.26 29.26 -13.56
N ASN A 327 14.28 29.54 -12.25
CA ASN A 327 15.44 29.29 -11.39
C ASN A 327 15.80 27.80 -11.32
N LYS A 328 14.81 26.91 -11.25
CA LYS A 328 15.05 25.45 -11.25
C LYS A 328 15.59 24.99 -12.61
N PHE A 329 15.05 25.50 -13.71
CA PHE A 329 15.45 25.12 -15.06
C PHE A 329 16.87 25.60 -15.39
N ILE A 330 17.22 26.86 -15.08
CA ILE A 330 18.58 27.40 -15.24
C ILE A 330 19.61 26.54 -14.50
N ARG A 331 19.38 26.26 -13.21
CA ARG A 331 20.25 25.37 -12.41
C ARG A 331 20.41 23.97 -13.01
N THR A 332 19.36 23.46 -13.65
CA THR A 332 19.39 22.13 -14.29
C THR A 332 20.24 22.15 -15.57
N LEU A 333 20.12 23.20 -16.39
CA LEU A 333 20.96 23.40 -17.58
C LEU A 333 22.43 23.56 -17.20
N GLU A 334 22.73 24.29 -16.13
CA GLU A 334 24.09 24.41 -15.57
C GLU A 334 24.64 23.05 -15.15
N ALA A 335 23.86 22.30 -14.36
CA ALA A 335 24.27 20.99 -13.86
C ALA A 335 24.58 20.01 -15.01
N ALA A 336 23.77 20.03 -16.08
CA ALA A 336 23.99 19.21 -17.27
C ALA A 336 25.28 19.57 -18.01
N VAL A 337 25.58 20.87 -18.17
CA VAL A 337 26.85 21.32 -18.77
C VAL A 337 28.05 20.95 -17.89
N THR A 338 27.94 21.09 -16.57
CA THR A 338 29.00 20.66 -15.65
C THR A 338 29.21 19.15 -15.73
N ALA A 339 28.14 18.36 -15.79
CA ALA A 339 28.22 16.91 -15.93
C ALA A 339 28.94 16.51 -17.23
N LEU A 340 28.56 17.11 -18.37
CA LEU A 340 29.20 16.87 -19.67
C LEU A 340 30.70 17.20 -19.66
N ARG A 341 31.10 18.30 -19.04
CA ARG A 341 32.51 18.68 -18.93
C ARG A 341 33.31 17.67 -18.12
N ARG A 342 32.74 17.20 -17.00
CA ARG A 342 33.38 16.18 -16.15
C ARG A 342 33.51 14.85 -16.86
N SER A 343 32.50 14.42 -17.62
CA SER A 343 32.57 13.16 -18.37
C SER A 343 33.56 13.18 -19.54
N ARG A 344 33.93 14.37 -20.05
CA ARG A 344 34.99 14.51 -21.08
C ARG A 344 36.41 14.56 -20.51
N ALA A 345 36.53 14.89 -19.23
CA ALA A 345 37.83 15.02 -18.55
C ALA A 345 38.27 13.75 -17.83
N ALA A 346 37.36 12.78 -17.66
CA ALA A 346 37.59 11.46 -17.07
C ALA A 346 37.85 10.43 -18.16
#